data_AF-A0A7J8Z5B9-F1
#
_entry.id   AF-A0A7J8Z5B9-F1
#
_cell.length_a   1.000
_cell.length_b   1.000
_cell.length_c   1.000
_cell.angle_alpha   90.00
_cell.angle_beta   90.00
_cell.angle_gamma   90.00
#
_symmetry.space_group_name_H-M   'P 1'
#
loop_
_entity.id
_entity.type
_entity.pdbx_description
1 polymer ?
#
loop_
_entity_poly.entity_id
_entity_poly.type
_entity_poly.pdbx_seq_one_letter_code
_entity_poly.pdbx_strand_id
1 'polypeptide(L)'
;FEHPRHGSLGFLPRKRASRHRGKVKAFPKDDPTKPCRLTAFLGYKAGMTHILREVEKPGSKLHKKETCDAVTIIETASMVVVGVVGYVKTPRGLRTLGSVWAQHLSEEVKRRFYKHWCKSKKKAFTKYSKKLETEDGKMTFNCSWKNRKNIAL
;
A
#
# COMPACT_ATOMS: atom_id res chain seq x y z
N PHE A 1 -27.47 -34.52 -21.05
CA PHE A 1 -27.58 -33.76 -19.79
C PHE A 1 -26.43 -32.76 -19.74
N GLU A 2 -26.73 -31.46 -19.79
CA GLU A 2 -25.72 -30.41 -19.62
C GLU A 2 -25.64 -30.00 -18.16
N HIS A 3 -24.44 -29.70 -17.69
CA HIS A 3 -24.18 -29.29 -16.31
C HIS A 3 -23.37 -27.97 -16.32
N PRO A 4 -23.73 -26.97 -15.50
CA PRO A 4 -22.97 -25.73 -15.42
C PRO A 4 -21.59 -25.97 -14.82
N ARG A 5 -20.54 -25.56 -15.53
CA ARG A 5 -19.14 -25.75 -15.15
C ARG A 5 -18.86 -25.49 -13.65
N HIS A 6 -18.14 -26.42 -13.01
CA HIS A 6 -17.71 -26.26 -11.62
C HIS A 6 -16.54 -25.28 -11.46
N GLY A 7 -16.88 -24.07 -11.02
CA GLY A 7 -15.92 -23.05 -10.58
C GLY A 7 -15.33 -22.19 -11.70
N SER A 8 -14.91 -20.98 -11.34
CA SER A 8 -14.37 -20.01 -12.30
C SER A 8 -12.92 -20.31 -12.71
N LEU A 9 -12.64 -20.20 -14.02
CA LEU A 9 -11.29 -20.31 -14.61
C LEU A 9 -10.41 -19.10 -14.29
N GLY A 10 -10.99 -17.95 -13.98
CA GLY A 10 -10.24 -16.70 -13.73
C GLY A 10 -9.36 -16.73 -12.47
N PHE A 11 -9.57 -17.73 -11.59
CA PHE A 11 -8.77 -17.95 -10.38
C PHE A 11 -7.73 -19.06 -10.53
N LEU A 12 -7.49 -19.53 -11.76
CA LEU A 12 -6.36 -20.40 -12.06
C LEU A 12 -5.08 -19.56 -12.23
N PRO A 13 -3.91 -20.07 -11.81
CA PRO A 13 -3.69 -21.32 -11.07
C PRO A 13 -4.07 -21.20 -9.59
N ARG A 14 -4.74 -22.24 -9.04
CA ARG A 14 -5.12 -22.35 -7.62
C ARG A 14 -3.95 -22.75 -6.72
N LYS A 15 -2.84 -22.01 -6.81
CA LYS A 15 -1.65 -22.21 -5.99
C LYS A 15 -1.64 -21.27 -4.78
N ARG A 16 -0.83 -21.59 -3.77
CA ARG A 16 -0.62 -20.69 -2.62
C ARG A 16 -0.06 -19.34 -3.09
N ALA A 17 -0.56 -18.26 -2.52
CA ALA A 17 -0.05 -16.92 -2.79
C ALA A 17 1.44 -16.82 -2.42
N SER A 18 2.23 -16.15 -3.26
CA SER A 18 3.67 -15.97 -3.02
C SER A 18 3.99 -14.95 -1.94
N ARG A 19 3.04 -14.06 -1.62
CA ARG A 19 3.18 -13.00 -0.62
C ARG A 19 2.17 -13.22 0.49
N HIS A 20 2.60 -13.01 1.73
CA HIS A 20 1.70 -13.03 2.89
C HIS A 20 0.71 -11.86 2.90
N ARG A 21 1.08 -10.73 2.27
CA ARG A 21 0.24 -9.54 2.16
C ARG A 21 -0.34 -9.43 0.75
N GLY A 22 -1.59 -8.97 0.66
CA GLY A 22 -2.23 -8.64 -0.60
C GLY A 22 -1.41 -7.61 -1.39
N LYS A 23 -1.27 -7.82 -2.71
CA LYS A 23 -0.64 -6.85 -3.62
C LYS A 23 -1.73 -6.11 -4.39
N VAL A 24 -1.78 -4.80 -4.24
CA VAL A 24 -2.59 -3.93 -5.09
C VAL A 24 -1.98 -3.94 -6.49
N LYS A 25 -2.72 -4.42 -7.49
CA LYS A 25 -2.29 -4.47 -8.90
C LYS A 25 -2.75 -3.25 -9.69
N ALA A 26 -3.85 -2.63 -9.28
CA ALA A 26 -4.41 -1.44 -9.89
C ALA A 26 -4.85 -0.50 -8.77
N PHE A 27 -4.42 0.76 -8.86
CA PHE A 27 -4.91 1.84 -8.02
C PHE A 27 -6.09 2.53 -8.71
N PRO A 28 -6.91 3.30 -7.98
CA PRO A 28 -7.91 4.18 -8.59
C PRO A 28 -7.27 5.06 -9.67
N LYS A 29 -8.02 5.37 -10.74
CA LYS A 29 -7.56 6.29 -11.77
C LYS A 29 -7.33 7.67 -11.16
N ASP A 30 -6.27 8.32 -11.61
CA ASP A 30 -5.89 9.64 -11.12
C ASP A 30 -6.84 10.73 -11.66
N ASP A 31 -7.11 11.73 -10.82
CA ASP A 31 -7.98 12.87 -11.14
C ASP A 31 -7.29 14.14 -10.63
N PRO A 32 -6.63 14.92 -11.51
CA PRO A 32 -5.85 16.08 -11.12
C PRO A 32 -6.66 17.20 -10.46
N THR A 33 -7.98 17.18 -10.60
CA THR A 33 -8.86 18.21 -10.00
C THR A 33 -9.02 18.03 -8.49
N LYS A 34 -8.78 16.82 -7.97
CA LYS A 34 -8.98 16.50 -6.56
C LYS A 34 -7.69 16.72 -5.77
N PRO A 35 -7.81 17.05 -4.46
CA PRO A 35 -6.65 17.18 -3.61
C PRO A 35 -5.90 15.84 -3.47
N CYS A 36 -4.59 15.94 -3.26
CA CYS A 36 -3.73 14.77 -3.05
C CYS A 36 -4.22 13.95 -1.85
N ARG A 37 -4.40 12.64 -2.05
CA ARG A 37 -4.85 11.70 -1.02
C ARG A 37 -4.19 10.35 -1.16
N LEU A 38 -4.04 9.65 -0.05
CA LEU A 38 -3.58 8.26 -0.05
C LEU A 38 -4.69 7.33 -0.53
N THR A 39 -4.35 6.40 -1.42
CA THR A 39 -5.32 5.51 -2.08
C THR A 39 -5.47 4.15 -1.41
N ALA A 40 -4.58 3.79 -0.49
CA ALA A 40 -4.56 2.47 0.13
C ALA A 40 -4.09 2.55 1.59
N PHE A 41 -4.56 1.60 2.39
CA PHE A 41 -4.22 1.46 3.79
C PHE A 41 -3.95 -0.02 4.13
N LEU A 42 -3.15 -0.27 5.17
CA LEU A 42 -2.90 -1.62 5.68
C LEU A 42 -3.66 -1.83 6.99
N GLY A 43 -4.54 -2.82 7.02
CA GLY A 43 -5.25 -3.24 8.23
C GLY A 43 -5.04 -4.72 8.56
N TYR A 44 -5.32 -5.08 9.80
CA TYR A 44 -5.28 -6.45 10.30
C TYR A 44 -6.67 -6.88 10.75
N LYS A 45 -7.12 -8.08 10.36
CA LYS A 45 -8.44 -8.58 10.76
C LYS A 45 -8.41 -8.94 12.24
N ALA A 46 -9.21 -8.23 13.05
CA ALA A 46 -9.33 -8.47 14.49
C ALA A 46 -10.43 -9.49 14.80
N GLY A 47 -11.56 -9.44 14.09
CA GLY A 47 -12.69 -10.33 14.35
C GLY A 47 -13.90 -10.05 13.48
N MET A 48 -15.02 -10.69 13.79
CA MET A 48 -16.32 -10.45 13.16
C MET A 48 -17.40 -10.38 14.24
N THR A 49 -18.33 -9.47 14.07
CA THR A 49 -19.51 -9.26 14.94
C THR A 49 -20.74 -9.00 14.07
N HIS A 50 -21.90 -8.83 14.69
CA HIS A 50 -23.12 -8.36 14.01
C HIS A 50 -23.50 -6.98 14.55
N ILE A 51 -24.12 -6.17 13.70
CA ILE A 51 -24.65 -4.85 14.06
C ILE A 51 -26.13 -4.82 13.70
N LEU A 52 -26.94 -4.29 14.62
CA LEU A 52 -28.31 -3.89 14.33
C LEU A 52 -28.30 -2.48 13.73
N ARG A 53 -28.85 -2.33 12.52
CA ARG A 53 -29.06 -1.02 11.91
C ARG A 53 -30.41 -0.92 11.23
N GLU A 54 -30.94 0.29 11.17
CA GLU A 54 -32.11 0.59 10.35
C GLU A 54 -31.71 0.69 8.87
N VAL A 55 -32.49 0.07 7.99
CA VAL A 55 -32.22 0.06 6.55
C VAL A 55 -32.93 1.21 5.84
N GLU A 56 -32.15 2.18 5.37
CA GLU A 56 -32.64 3.28 4.55
C GLU A 56 -32.49 2.98 3.05
N LYS A 57 -33.39 2.17 2.51
CA LYS A 57 -33.47 1.85 1.08
C LYS A 57 -34.92 1.91 0.58
N PRO A 58 -35.37 3.04 0.01
CA PRO A 58 -36.71 3.18 -0.56
C PRO A 58 -37.01 2.08 -1.59
N GLY A 59 -38.21 1.51 -1.55
CA GLY A 59 -38.64 0.42 -2.44
C GLY A 59 -38.24 -0.99 -1.98
N SER A 60 -37.43 -1.13 -0.92
CA SER A 60 -37.14 -2.43 -0.33
C SER A 60 -38.17 -2.83 0.73
N LYS A 61 -38.48 -4.14 0.86
CA LYS A 61 -39.38 -4.67 1.91
C LYS A 61 -38.88 -4.42 3.34
N LEU A 62 -37.59 -4.12 3.47
CA LEU A 62 -36.88 -3.88 4.74
C LEU A 62 -36.70 -2.38 5.02
N HIS A 63 -37.29 -1.48 4.23
CA HIS A 63 -37.18 -0.04 4.48
C HIS A 63 -37.75 0.32 5.86
N LYS A 64 -36.99 1.11 6.64
CA LYS A 64 -37.31 1.54 8.01
C LYS A 64 -37.51 0.38 9.00
N LYS A 65 -36.83 -0.73 8.76
CA LYS A 65 -36.79 -1.89 9.68
C LYS A 65 -35.37 -2.14 10.13
N GLU A 66 -35.24 -2.67 11.34
CA GLU A 66 -33.97 -3.13 11.88
C GLU A 66 -33.54 -4.43 11.20
N THR A 67 -32.27 -4.53 10.85
CA THR A 67 -31.66 -5.74 10.28
C THR A 67 -30.33 -6.01 10.98
N CYS A 68 -30.08 -7.28 11.31
CA CYS A 68 -28.77 -7.74 11.79
C CYS A 68 -27.83 -7.99 10.60
N ASP A 69 -26.84 -7.11 10.43
CA ASP A 69 -25.81 -7.28 9.40
C ASP A 69 -24.50 -7.78 10.02
N ALA A 70 -23.86 -8.75 9.36
CA ALA A 70 -22.54 -9.23 9.75
C ALA A 70 -21.45 -8.23 9.33
N VAL A 71 -20.58 -7.87 10.28
CA VAL A 71 -19.50 -6.89 10.08
C VAL A 71 -18.15 -7.50 10.47
N THR A 72 -17.10 -7.13 9.73
CA THR A 72 -15.72 -7.50 10.05
C THR A 72 -14.99 -6.32 10.65
N ILE A 73 -14.37 -6.52 11.81
CA ILE A 73 -13.56 -5.51 12.48
C ILE A 73 -12.12 -5.62 11.95
N ILE A 74 -11.62 -4.52 11.38
CA ILE A 74 -10.26 -4.39 10.88
C ILE A 74 -9.55 -3.36 11.75
N GLU A 75 -8.49 -3.78 12.43
CA GLU A 75 -7.61 -2.90 13.18
C GLU A 75 -6.66 -2.17 12.23
N THR A 76 -6.65 -0.84 12.31
CA THR A 76 -5.90 0.04 11.43
C THR A 76 -5.04 1.00 12.25
N ALA A 77 -3.91 0.51 12.76
CA ALA A 77 -2.91 1.35 13.41
C ALA A 77 -2.36 2.42 12.46
N SER A 78 -1.93 3.56 13.01
CA SER A 78 -1.39 4.68 12.23
C SER A 78 -0.16 4.25 11.42
N MET A 79 -0.15 4.61 10.13
CA MET A 79 0.94 4.27 9.22
C MET A 79 2.00 5.36 9.20
N VAL A 80 3.27 4.96 9.35
CA VAL A 80 4.42 5.86 9.20
C VAL A 80 4.92 5.80 7.76
N VAL A 81 4.96 6.96 7.07
CA VAL A 81 5.49 7.08 5.72
C VAL A 81 7.02 7.18 5.77
N VAL A 82 7.71 6.29 5.07
CA VAL A 82 9.18 6.13 5.16
C VAL A 82 9.93 6.60 3.91
N GLY A 83 9.21 6.88 2.82
CA GLY A 83 9.82 7.24 1.55
C GLY A 83 8.80 7.34 0.41
N VAL A 84 9.28 7.80 -0.73
CA VAL A 84 8.51 8.00 -1.96
C VAL A 84 9.20 7.28 -3.10
N VAL A 85 8.41 6.70 -4.02
CA VAL A 85 8.91 6.05 -5.24
C VAL A 85 8.31 6.76 -6.43
N GLY A 86 9.17 7.27 -7.33
CA GLY A 86 8.75 7.88 -8.58
C GLY A 86 8.61 6.84 -9.69
N TYR A 87 7.54 6.95 -10.47
CA TYR A 87 7.31 6.13 -11.67
C TYR A 87 7.33 6.99 -12.92
N VAL A 88 7.89 6.43 -14.01
CA VAL A 88 7.89 7.05 -15.34
C VAL A 88 7.18 6.14 -16.32
N LYS A 89 6.39 6.73 -17.22
CA LYS A 89 5.70 6.01 -18.29
C LYS A 89 6.70 5.68 -19.39
N THR A 90 6.81 4.40 -19.70
CA THR A 90 7.62 3.88 -20.82
C THR A 90 6.69 3.12 -21.78
N PRO A 91 7.08 2.90 -23.05
CA PRO A 91 6.24 2.16 -23.99
C PRO A 91 5.91 0.72 -23.53
N ARG A 92 6.72 0.15 -22.62
CA ARG A 92 6.51 -1.19 -22.03
C ARG A 92 5.73 -1.15 -20.71
N GLY A 93 5.26 0.01 -20.26
CA GLY A 93 4.54 0.21 -19.00
C GLY A 93 5.24 1.16 -18.04
N LEU A 94 4.84 1.13 -16.76
CA LEU A 94 5.42 1.98 -15.73
C LEU A 94 6.74 1.39 -15.21
N ARG A 95 7.80 2.20 -15.21
CA ARG A 95 9.12 1.85 -14.66
C ARG A 95 9.42 2.69 -13.42
N THR A 96 10.04 2.09 -12.41
CA THR A 96 10.55 2.83 -11.25
C THR A 96 11.74 3.67 -11.65
N LEU A 97 11.63 4.99 -11.49
CA LEU A 97 12.73 5.94 -11.75
C LEU A 97 13.75 5.90 -10.60
N GLY A 98 13.25 5.91 -9.36
CA GLY A 98 14.08 5.84 -8.16
C GLY A 98 13.24 5.96 -6.90
N SER A 99 13.83 5.53 -5.78
CA SER A 99 13.25 5.65 -4.44
C SER A 99 14.01 6.66 -3.61
N VAL A 100 13.25 7.45 -2.87
CA VAL A 100 13.73 8.46 -1.92
C VAL A 100 13.26 8.01 -0.54
N TRP A 101 14.17 7.96 0.43
CA TRP A 101 13.87 7.50 1.78
C TRP A 101 14.00 8.65 2.77
N ALA A 102 13.27 8.56 3.88
CA ALA A 102 13.44 9.46 5.01
C ALA A 102 14.85 9.31 5.62
N GLN A 103 15.38 10.40 6.16
CA GLN A 103 16.69 10.41 6.82
C GLN A 103 16.72 9.51 8.06
N HIS A 104 15.67 9.62 8.89
CA HIS A 104 15.50 8.85 10.11
C HIS A 104 14.49 7.74 9.87
N LEU A 105 14.95 6.49 9.98
CA LEU A 105 14.12 5.29 9.82
C LEU A 105 14.08 4.52 11.13
N SER A 106 12.87 4.14 11.56
CA SER A 106 12.66 3.32 12.74
C SER A 106 13.27 1.92 12.61
N GLU A 107 13.57 1.29 13.74
CA GLU A 107 14.15 -0.06 13.76
C GLU A 107 13.21 -1.10 13.14
N GLU A 108 11.90 -0.94 13.32
CA GLU A 108 10.85 -1.81 12.77
C GLU A 108 10.90 -1.91 11.24
N VAL A 109 11.19 -0.79 10.57
CA VAL A 109 11.35 -0.74 9.11
C VAL A 109 12.64 -1.43 8.72
N LYS A 110 13.74 -1.19 9.44
CA LYS A 110 15.04 -1.84 9.21
C LYS A 110 14.93 -3.37 9.36
N ARG A 111 14.06 -3.86 10.25
CA ARG A 111 13.80 -5.29 10.44
C ARG A 111 13.27 -5.99 9.18
N ARG A 112 12.60 -5.27 8.27
CA ARG A 112 12.12 -5.84 6.99
C ARG A 112 13.25 -6.23 6.03
N PHE A 113 14.45 -5.65 6.19
CA PHE A 113 15.60 -5.92 5.32
C PHE A 113 16.44 -7.13 5.74
N TYR A 114 16.13 -7.74 6.89
CA TYR A 114 16.87 -8.90 7.38
C TYR A 114 15.93 -10.05 7.70
N LYS A 115 16.30 -11.25 7.24
CA LYS A 115 15.60 -12.49 7.65
C LYS A 115 15.91 -12.84 9.11
N HIS A 116 17.15 -12.65 9.55
CA HIS A 116 17.61 -12.87 10.93
C HIS A 116 18.08 -11.56 11.56
N TRP A 117 17.16 -10.83 12.19
CA TRP A 117 17.43 -9.51 12.75
C TRP A 117 18.47 -9.51 13.89
N CYS A 118 18.23 -10.31 14.93
CA CYS A 118 19.06 -10.31 16.14
C CYS A 118 20.50 -10.78 15.92
N LYS A 119 20.72 -11.64 14.90
CA LYS A 119 22.06 -12.13 14.51
C LYS A 119 22.79 -11.19 13.54
N SER A 120 22.11 -10.17 13.03
CA SER A 120 22.68 -9.27 12.03
C SER A 120 23.42 -8.10 12.68
N LYS A 121 24.35 -7.49 11.94
CA LYS A 121 25.05 -6.25 12.35
C LYS A 121 24.18 -4.98 12.21
N LYS A 122 22.91 -5.10 11.81
CA LYS A 122 21.92 -4.01 11.68
C LYS A 122 22.40 -2.76 10.91
N LYS A 123 23.23 -2.93 9.87
CA LYS A 123 23.85 -1.82 9.10
C LYS A 123 22.97 -1.18 8.02
N ALA A 124 21.72 -1.60 7.85
CA ALA A 124 20.80 -1.04 6.85
C ALA A 124 20.63 0.48 7.04
N PHE A 125 20.69 1.23 5.94
CA PHE A 125 20.57 2.69 5.85
C PHE A 125 21.62 3.54 6.60
N THR A 126 22.61 2.93 7.27
CA THR A 126 23.66 3.69 7.99
C THR A 126 24.43 4.66 7.09
N LYS A 127 24.86 4.22 5.90
CA LYS A 127 25.53 5.10 4.92
C LYS A 127 24.60 6.16 4.34
N TYR A 128 23.32 5.83 4.19
CA TYR A 128 22.33 6.73 3.60
C TYR A 128 22.04 7.91 4.53
N SER A 129 21.79 7.63 5.82
CA SER A 129 21.58 8.67 6.83
C SER A 129 22.81 9.57 6.98
N LYS A 130 24.02 9.00 7.04
CA LYS A 130 25.28 9.78 7.08
C LYS A 130 25.47 10.69 5.86
N LYS A 131 25.14 10.20 4.66
CA LYS A 131 25.23 11.01 3.44
C LYS A 131 24.28 12.21 3.52
N LEU A 132 23.08 12.06 4.08
CA LEU A 132 22.12 13.14 4.22
C LEU A 132 22.48 14.15 5.33
N GLU A 133 23.37 13.79 6.25
CA GLU A 133 23.88 14.72 7.26
C GLU A 133 24.83 15.77 6.66
N THR A 134 25.66 15.37 5.68
CA THR A 134 26.61 16.25 4.98
C THR A 134 25.91 17.25 4.05
N GLU A 135 26.37 18.50 4.01
CA GLU A 135 25.79 19.55 3.16
C GLU A 135 25.85 19.19 1.67
N ASP A 136 26.97 18.63 1.19
CA ASP A 136 27.12 18.12 -0.18
C ASP A 136 26.08 17.04 -0.52
N GLY A 137 25.76 16.20 0.47
CA GLY A 137 24.76 15.16 0.33
C GLY A 137 23.34 15.71 0.22
N LYS A 138 23.02 16.77 0.97
CA LYS A 138 21.75 17.51 0.85
C LYS A 138 21.67 18.25 -0.48
N MET A 139 22.77 18.86 -0.93
CA MET A 139 22.82 19.59 -2.20
C MET A 139 22.65 18.65 -3.41
N THR A 140 23.37 17.53 -3.42
CA THR A 140 23.24 16.49 -4.46
C THR A 140 21.85 15.87 -4.47
N PHE A 141 21.23 15.70 -3.30
CA PHE A 141 19.85 15.26 -3.19
C PHE A 141 18.88 16.28 -3.80
N ASN A 142 18.99 17.56 -3.45
CA ASN A 142 18.15 18.62 -3.98
C ASN A 142 18.31 18.80 -5.48
N CYS A 143 19.54 18.76 -5.99
CA CYS A 143 19.83 18.82 -7.42
C CYS A 143 19.22 17.61 -8.16
N SER A 144 19.41 16.41 -7.63
CA SER A 144 18.82 15.19 -8.18
C SER A 144 17.29 15.18 -8.11
N TRP A 145 16.69 15.80 -7.10
CA TRP A 145 15.24 15.90 -6.97
C TRP A 145 14.65 16.91 -7.96
N LYS A 146 15.28 18.09 -8.12
CA LYS A 146 14.89 19.09 -9.12
C LYS A 146 14.94 18.54 -10.55
N ASN A 147 16.03 17.84 -10.91
CA ASN A 147 16.15 17.23 -12.24
C ASN A 147 15.10 16.13 -12.50
N ARG A 148 14.58 15.49 -11.45
CA ARG A 148 13.53 14.46 -11.56
C ARG A 148 12.11 15.01 -11.59
N LYS A 149 11.88 16.24 -11.10
CA LYS A 149 10.58 16.92 -11.21
C LYS A 149 10.20 17.22 -12.66
N ASN A 150 11.18 17.56 -13.50
CA ASN A 150 10.95 17.87 -14.92
C ASN A 150 10.59 16.65 -15.79
N ILE A 151 10.54 15.44 -15.22
CA ILE A 151 10.31 14.18 -15.96
C ILE A 151 8.90 13.62 -15.69
N ALA A 152 8.16 14.16 -14.74
CA ALA A 152 6.85 13.63 -14.35
C ALA A 152 5.96 14.69 -13.69
N LEU A 153 5.51 15.67 -14.48
CA LEU A 153 4.22 16.33 -14.38
C LEU A 153 3.65 16.42 -15.79
#